data_AF-A0A1J5MWT3-F1
#
_entry.id   AF-A0A1J5MWT3-F1
#
_cell.length_a   1.000
_cell.length_b   1.000
_cell.length_c   1.000
_cell.angle_alpha   90.00
_cell.angle_beta   90.00
_cell.angle_gamma   90.00
#
_symmetry.space_group_name_H-M   'P 1'
#
loop_
_entity.id
_entity.type
_entity.pdbx_description
1 polymer ?
#
loop_
_entity_poly.entity_id
_entity_poly.type
_entity_poly.pdbx_seq_one_letter_code
_entity_poly.pdbx_strand_id
1 'polypeptide(L)'
;MRRIATEVITAAAVAAGLPEDAVMIEPDGDGAALPSKRVGIAFLDEQYTRTGRPIRKRATVGKESTHRTLTRERASVRLSARAAVHTDDEAWLSEFSRRFVAALPKRTVDENGNAVGVAVDRAEYGGFAAEADATGQALSKTFYLIFTGMITTENEIPLITSVTITPEYREASNEQEQD
;
A
#
# COMPACT_ATOMS: atom_id res chain seq x y z
N MET A 1 5.73 6.10 -2.03
CA MET A 1 5.28 4.69 -2.04
C MET A 1 6.02 3.86 -3.09
N ARG A 2 6.36 4.47 -4.24
CA ARG A 2 7.07 3.83 -5.36
C ARG A 2 8.27 2.95 -4.99
N ARG A 3 9.21 3.44 -4.16
CA ARG A 3 10.41 2.65 -3.77
C ARG A 3 10.04 1.30 -3.14
N ILE A 4 9.13 1.29 -2.17
CA ILE A 4 8.65 0.05 -1.52
C ILE A 4 7.96 -0.86 -2.54
N ALA A 5 7.17 -0.30 -3.46
CA ALA A 5 6.52 -1.09 -4.50
C ALA A 5 7.56 -1.75 -5.44
N THR A 6 8.59 -1.02 -5.86
CA THR A 6 9.70 -1.57 -6.64
C THR A 6 10.41 -2.69 -5.88
N GLU A 7 10.78 -2.47 -4.62
CA GLU A 7 11.47 -3.47 -3.79
C GLU A 7 10.63 -4.75 -3.63
N VAL A 8 9.33 -4.60 -3.35
CA VAL A 8 8.41 -5.74 -3.19
C VAL A 8 8.24 -6.52 -4.49
N ILE A 9 8.04 -5.83 -5.62
CA ILE A 9 7.87 -6.48 -6.92
C ILE A 9 9.16 -7.19 -7.34
N THR A 10 10.31 -6.54 -7.15
CA THR A 10 11.63 -7.08 -7.48
C THR A 10 11.91 -8.32 -6.63
N ALA A 11 11.71 -8.25 -5.32
CA ALA A 11 11.88 -9.40 -4.43
C ALA A 11 10.97 -10.57 -4.81
N ALA A 12 9.72 -10.30 -5.18
CA ALA A 12 8.80 -11.35 -5.63
C ALA A 12 9.20 -11.96 -6.98
N ALA A 13 9.71 -11.16 -7.92
CA ALA A 13 10.21 -11.63 -9.21
C ALA A 13 11.48 -12.49 -9.04
N VAL A 14 12.39 -12.08 -8.16
CA VAL A 14 13.59 -12.85 -7.84
C VAL A 14 13.25 -14.17 -7.15
N ALA A 15 12.34 -14.16 -6.18
CA ALA A 15 11.85 -15.38 -5.54
C ALA A 15 11.14 -16.33 -6.53
N ALA A 16 10.53 -15.79 -7.59
CA ALA A 16 9.91 -16.57 -8.65
C ALA A 16 10.91 -17.14 -9.68
N GLY A 17 12.19 -16.75 -9.61
CA GLY A 17 13.27 -17.30 -10.43
C GLY A 17 13.76 -16.40 -11.56
N LEU A 18 13.44 -15.10 -11.54
CA LEU A 18 14.02 -14.11 -12.45
C LEU A 18 15.31 -13.54 -11.81
N PRO A 19 16.38 -13.26 -12.58
CA PRO A 19 17.47 -12.46 -12.02
C PRO A 19 17.03 -10.99 -11.85
N GLU A 20 17.66 -10.27 -10.92
CA GLU A 20 17.27 -8.91 -10.54
C GLU A 20 17.44 -7.89 -11.69
N ASP A 21 18.43 -8.09 -12.54
CA ASP A 21 18.71 -7.29 -13.75
C ASP A 21 17.61 -7.37 -14.82
N ALA A 22 16.80 -8.42 -14.78
CA ALA A 22 15.64 -8.60 -15.66
C ALA A 22 14.37 -7.92 -15.14
N VAL A 23 14.41 -7.25 -13.97
CA VAL A 23 13.33 -6.40 -13.45
C VAL A 23 13.62 -4.94 -13.79
N MET A 24 12.76 -4.31 -14.58
CA MET A 24 12.98 -2.99 -15.14
C MET A 24 11.84 -2.04 -14.80
N ILE A 25 12.16 -0.81 -14.40
CA ILE A 25 11.16 0.26 -14.22
C ILE A 25 11.03 0.99 -15.54
N GLU A 26 9.79 1.10 -16.06
CA GLU A 26 9.45 1.83 -17.29
C GLU A 26 10.45 1.56 -18.43
N PRO A 27 10.57 0.31 -18.92
CA PRO A 27 11.46 0.05 -20.05
C PRO A 27 10.97 0.80 -21.29
N ASP A 28 11.72 1.83 -21.68
CA ASP A 28 11.49 2.59 -22.90
C ASP A 28 11.86 1.75 -24.13
N GLY A 29 10.84 1.23 -24.82
CA GLY A 29 10.94 0.70 -26.17
C GLY A 29 10.88 -0.83 -26.29
N ASP A 30 10.25 -1.31 -27.37
CA ASP A 30 10.33 -2.70 -27.83
C ASP A 30 11.62 -2.88 -28.64
N GLY A 31 12.73 -3.11 -27.94
CA GLY A 31 14.03 -3.37 -28.55
C GLY A 31 14.41 -4.85 -28.50
N ALA A 32 15.00 -5.37 -29.58
CA ALA A 32 15.64 -6.69 -29.63
C ALA A 32 16.79 -6.88 -28.61
N ALA A 33 17.20 -5.80 -27.93
CA ALA A 33 18.20 -5.81 -26.87
C ALA A 33 17.63 -6.12 -25.47
N LEU A 34 16.30 -6.19 -25.32
CA LEU A 34 15.69 -6.53 -24.04
C LEU A 34 15.76 -8.05 -23.77
N PRO A 35 15.93 -8.47 -22.51
CA PRO A 35 15.88 -9.88 -22.16
C PRO A 35 14.55 -10.52 -22.59
N SER A 36 14.62 -11.75 -23.08
CA SER A 36 13.43 -12.52 -23.47
C SER A 36 12.50 -12.74 -22.28
N LYS A 37 13.06 -13.05 -21.10
CA LYS A 37 12.34 -13.16 -19.82
C LYS A 37 12.59 -11.93 -18.97
N ARG A 38 11.57 -11.08 -18.78
CA ARG A 38 11.69 -9.85 -18.00
C ARG A 38 10.39 -9.42 -17.32
N VAL A 39 10.50 -8.55 -16.32
CA VAL A 39 9.36 -7.89 -15.66
C VAL A 39 9.50 -6.38 -15.80
N GLY A 40 8.58 -5.75 -16.53
CA GLY A 40 8.45 -4.30 -16.63
C GLY A 40 7.50 -3.75 -15.58
N ILE A 41 7.94 -2.77 -14.79
CA ILE A 41 7.14 -2.10 -13.77
C ILE A 41 6.76 -0.71 -14.28
N ALA A 42 5.46 -0.42 -14.34
CA ALA A 42 4.95 0.92 -14.63
C ALA A 42 4.06 1.39 -13.48
N PHE A 43 4.20 2.65 -13.07
CA PHE A 43 3.40 3.22 -11.99
C PHE A 43 2.30 4.12 -12.54
N LEU A 44 1.11 3.99 -11.98
CA LEU A 44 0.05 4.98 -12.15
C LEU A 44 0.22 6.10 -11.12
N ASP A 45 -0.53 7.19 -11.32
CA ASP A 45 -0.52 8.31 -10.40
C ASP A 45 -0.97 7.89 -8.99
N GLU A 46 -0.22 8.36 -7.98
CA GLU A 46 -0.54 8.12 -6.58
C GLU A 46 -1.79 8.91 -6.17
N GLN A 47 -2.77 8.22 -5.59
CA GLN A 47 -4.00 8.83 -5.10
C GLN A 47 -3.88 9.08 -3.60
N TYR A 48 -4.20 10.31 -3.19
CA TYR A 48 -4.16 10.76 -1.80
C TYR A 48 -5.56 11.10 -1.31
N THR A 49 -6.04 10.43 -0.27
CA THR A 49 -7.34 10.73 0.35
C THR A 49 -7.14 11.23 1.78
N ARG A 50 -7.56 12.46 2.07
CA ARG A 50 -7.46 13.03 3.42
C ARG A 50 -8.50 12.40 4.34
N THR A 51 -8.06 11.85 5.47
CA THR A 51 -8.94 11.16 6.43
C THR A 51 -8.94 11.84 7.80
N GLY A 52 -7.76 12.03 8.42
CA GLY A 52 -7.65 12.69 9.73
C GLY A 52 -7.88 11.77 10.94
N ARG A 53 -8.08 10.45 10.75
CA ARG A 53 -8.50 9.55 11.83
C ARG A 53 -7.40 9.29 12.87
N PRO A 54 -7.70 9.18 14.17
CA PRO A 54 -6.72 8.74 15.16
C PRO A 54 -6.36 7.26 14.94
N ILE A 55 -5.07 6.94 14.96
CA ILE A 55 -4.56 5.57 14.74
C ILE A 55 -4.11 4.96 16.06
N ARG A 56 -3.23 5.67 16.77
CA ARG A 56 -2.57 5.15 17.98
C ARG A 56 -2.40 6.25 18.99
N LYS A 57 -2.55 5.91 20.27
CA LYS A 57 -2.24 6.77 21.41
C LYS A 57 -1.21 6.06 22.29
N ARG A 58 -0.14 6.76 22.68
CA ARG A 58 0.90 6.26 23.59
C ARG A 58 1.27 7.30 24.65
N ALA A 59 1.93 6.89 25.73
CA ALA A 59 2.56 7.83 26.64
C ALA A 59 3.69 8.58 25.92
N THR A 60 3.81 9.88 26.15
CA THR A 60 4.96 10.65 25.66
C THR A 60 6.18 10.28 26.50
N VAL A 61 7.26 9.86 25.85
CA VAL A 61 8.51 9.51 26.54
C VAL A 61 9.05 10.73 27.28
N GLY A 62 9.35 10.58 28.58
CA GLY A 62 9.81 11.65 29.48
C GLY A 62 8.71 12.56 30.04
N LYS A 63 7.45 12.35 29.66
CA LYS A 63 6.27 13.09 30.14
C LYS A 63 5.07 12.17 30.35
N GLU A 64 5.32 10.94 30.82
CA GLU A 64 4.35 9.85 30.80
C GLU A 64 3.08 10.15 31.63
N SER A 65 3.21 10.94 32.70
CA SER A 65 2.13 11.33 33.60
C SER A 65 1.32 12.55 33.13
N THR A 66 1.88 13.36 32.22
CA THR A 66 1.29 14.66 31.83
C THR A 66 0.88 14.73 30.37
N HIS A 67 1.45 13.89 29.50
CA HIS A 67 1.22 13.98 28.06
C HIS A 67 1.01 12.62 27.41
N ARG A 68 0.26 12.63 26.30
CA ARG A 68 0.08 11.48 25.42
C ARG A 68 0.42 11.87 23.99
N THR A 69 1.22 11.06 23.30
CA THR A 69 1.43 11.18 21.86
C THR A 69 0.28 10.50 21.12
N LEU A 70 -0.45 11.26 20.31
CA LEU A 70 -1.50 10.77 19.42
C LEU A 70 -0.98 10.77 17.98
N THR A 71 -0.83 9.58 17.41
CA THR A 71 -0.59 9.38 15.98
C THR A 71 -1.94 9.45 15.26
N ARG A 72 -2.08 10.39 14.33
CA ARG A 72 -3.24 10.54 13.46
C ARG A 72 -2.85 10.27 12.01
N GLU A 73 -3.77 9.68 11.26
CA GLU A 73 -3.68 9.60 9.82
C GLU A 73 -3.93 10.97 9.21
N ARG A 74 -2.97 11.49 8.46
CA ARG A 74 -3.15 12.71 7.66
C ARG A 74 -3.84 12.38 6.34
N ALA A 75 -3.38 11.33 5.67
CA ALA A 75 -3.95 10.86 4.40
C ALA A 75 -3.73 9.36 4.23
N SER A 76 -4.66 8.68 3.57
CA SER A 76 -4.41 7.37 2.97
C SER A 76 -3.80 7.55 1.58
N VAL A 77 -2.89 6.64 1.22
CA VAL A 77 -2.17 6.65 -0.05
C VAL A 77 -2.50 5.35 -0.78
N ARG A 78 -2.89 5.47 -2.05
CA ARG A 78 -3.08 4.33 -2.95
C ARG A 78 -2.20 4.51 -4.18
N LEU A 79 -1.28 3.57 -4.39
CA LEU A 79 -0.46 3.50 -5.59
C LEU A 79 -0.85 2.24 -6.37
N SER A 80 -1.24 2.42 -7.62
CA SER A 80 -1.46 1.30 -8.53
C SER A 80 -0.20 1.10 -9.38
N ALA A 81 0.31 -0.12 -9.40
CA ALA A 81 1.49 -0.52 -10.17
C ALA A 81 1.11 -1.62 -11.15
N ARG A 82 1.65 -1.55 -12.37
CA ARG A 82 1.53 -2.56 -13.40
C ARG A 82 2.84 -3.32 -13.47
N ALA A 83 2.80 -4.65 -13.28
CA ALA A 83 3.94 -5.53 -13.48
C ALA A 83 3.68 -6.41 -14.71
N ALA A 84 4.30 -6.09 -15.84
CA ALA A 84 4.19 -6.82 -17.10
C ALA A 84 5.33 -7.83 -17.22
N VAL A 85 4.99 -9.11 -17.21
CA VAL A 85 5.93 -10.22 -17.46
C VAL A 85 5.96 -10.48 -18.95
N HIS A 86 7.14 -10.55 -19.55
CA HIS A 86 7.35 -10.89 -20.96
C HIS A 86 8.17 -12.17 -21.07
N THR A 87 7.79 -13.07 -21.98
CA THR A 87 8.50 -14.30 -22.29
C THR A 87 8.03 -14.93 -23.60
N ASP A 88 8.84 -15.82 -24.17
CA ASP A 88 8.47 -16.63 -25.33
C ASP A 88 8.02 -18.05 -24.93
N ASP A 89 8.05 -18.38 -23.63
CA ASP A 89 7.79 -19.71 -23.08
C ASP A 89 6.54 -19.71 -22.19
N GLU A 90 5.45 -20.30 -22.69
CA GLU A 90 4.16 -20.36 -22.00
C GLU A 90 4.20 -21.19 -20.70
N ALA A 91 4.91 -22.33 -20.72
CA ALA A 91 5.00 -23.21 -19.56
C ALA A 91 5.75 -22.50 -18.42
N TRP A 92 6.83 -21.79 -18.77
CA TRP A 92 7.55 -20.94 -17.83
C TRP A 92 6.68 -19.77 -17.34
N LEU A 93 5.92 -19.10 -18.21
CA LEU A 93 5.04 -17.98 -17.83
C LEU A 93 4.01 -18.40 -16.79
N SER A 94 3.40 -19.57 -16.97
CA SER A 94 2.38 -20.12 -16.07
C SER A 94 2.96 -20.43 -14.70
N GLU A 95 4.11 -21.10 -14.63
CA GLU A 95 4.78 -21.43 -13.38
C GLU A 95 5.32 -20.17 -12.67
N PHE A 96 5.96 -19.28 -13.41
CA PHE A 96 6.44 -17.99 -12.91
C PHE A 96 5.29 -17.19 -12.31
N SER A 97 4.16 -17.09 -13.01
CA SER A 97 2.97 -16.38 -12.53
C SER A 97 2.49 -16.86 -11.17
N ARG A 98 2.46 -18.19 -10.96
CA ARG A 98 2.02 -18.79 -9.70
C ARG A 98 2.99 -18.46 -8.58
N ARG A 99 4.30 -18.61 -8.83
CA ARG A 99 5.36 -18.32 -7.85
C ARG A 99 5.43 -16.83 -7.52
N PHE A 100 5.30 -15.97 -8.52
CA PHE A 100 5.31 -14.51 -8.36
C PHE A 100 4.19 -14.06 -7.43
N VAL A 101 2.94 -14.48 -7.70
CA VAL A 101 1.80 -14.14 -6.84
C VAL A 101 1.95 -14.73 -5.43
N ALA A 102 2.49 -15.95 -5.31
CA ALA A 102 2.74 -16.58 -4.01
C ALA A 102 3.84 -15.88 -3.20
N ALA A 103 4.82 -15.28 -3.87
CA ALA A 103 5.93 -14.57 -3.25
C ALA A 103 5.56 -13.14 -2.82
N LEU A 104 4.44 -12.58 -3.32
CA LEU A 104 4.00 -11.24 -2.92
C LEU A 104 3.56 -11.23 -1.44
N PRO A 105 4.15 -10.37 -0.60
CA PRO A 105 3.72 -10.22 0.78
C PRO A 105 2.33 -9.58 0.81
N LYS A 106 1.42 -10.04 1.69
CA LYS A 106 0.12 -9.37 1.88
C LYS A 106 0.25 -7.99 2.54
N ARG A 107 1.31 -7.81 3.32
CA ARG A 107 1.58 -6.59 4.09
C ARG A 107 3.08 -6.39 4.25
N THR A 108 3.52 -5.16 4.10
CA THR A 108 4.89 -4.71 4.38
C THR A 108 4.85 -3.45 5.27
N VAL A 109 6.01 -2.92 5.63
CA VAL A 109 6.16 -1.76 6.50
C VAL A 109 6.97 -0.70 5.76
N ASP A 110 6.57 0.57 5.85
CA ASP A 110 7.35 1.69 5.32
C ASP A 110 8.49 2.12 6.27
N GLU A 111 9.34 3.04 5.83
CA GLU A 111 10.43 3.57 6.68
C GLU A 111 9.95 4.21 7.98
N ASN A 112 8.72 4.69 8.02
CA ASN A 112 8.12 5.34 9.18
C ASN A 112 7.41 4.34 10.10
N GLY A 113 7.48 3.04 9.81
CA GLY A 113 6.81 2.00 10.58
C GLY A 113 5.31 1.84 10.28
N ASN A 114 4.78 2.51 9.25
CA ASN A 114 3.40 2.38 8.82
C ASN A 114 3.20 1.11 8.01
N ALA A 115 2.08 0.44 8.24
CA ALA A 115 1.73 -0.74 7.47
C ALA A 115 1.30 -0.37 6.04
N VAL A 116 1.86 -1.08 5.06
CA VAL A 116 1.51 -0.98 3.64
C VAL A 116 0.88 -2.30 3.22
N GLY A 117 -0.39 -2.27 2.82
CA GLY A 117 -1.07 -3.41 2.22
C GLY A 117 -0.67 -3.57 0.76
N VAL A 118 -0.48 -4.82 0.32
CA VAL A 118 -0.20 -5.16 -1.07
C VAL A 118 -1.24 -6.16 -1.54
N ALA A 119 -1.87 -5.89 -2.68
CA ALA A 119 -2.90 -6.74 -3.24
C ALA A 119 -2.72 -6.86 -4.76
N VAL A 120 -3.03 -8.03 -5.30
CA VAL A 120 -3.23 -8.22 -6.74
C VAL A 120 -4.69 -7.93 -7.03
N ASP A 121 -4.97 -6.90 -7.82
CA ASP A 121 -6.33 -6.50 -8.19
C ASP A 121 -6.88 -7.39 -9.30
N ARG A 122 -6.10 -7.51 -10.39
CA ARG A 122 -6.41 -8.33 -11.55
C ARG A 122 -5.15 -8.71 -12.31
N ALA A 123 -5.27 -9.71 -13.17
CA ALA A 123 -4.23 -10.10 -14.11
C ALA A 123 -4.82 -10.23 -15.52
N GLU A 124 -4.12 -9.68 -16.51
CA GLU A 124 -4.50 -9.71 -17.92
C GLU A 124 -3.42 -10.45 -18.71
N TYR A 125 -3.83 -11.30 -19.64
CA TYR A 125 -2.92 -11.98 -20.55
C TYR A 125 -2.84 -11.19 -21.86
N GLY A 126 -1.64 -11.01 -22.39
CA GLY A 126 -1.38 -10.34 -23.67
C GLY A 126 -0.56 -11.24 -24.61
N GLY A 127 -0.61 -10.95 -25.91
CA GLY A 127 0.11 -11.72 -26.94
C GLY A 127 -0.65 -12.93 -27.51
N PHE A 128 -1.96 -13.04 -27.26
CA PHE A 128 -2.84 -13.97 -27.97
C PHE A 128 -3.60 -13.24 -29.09
N ALA A 129 -2.92 -12.65 -30.08
CA ALA A 129 -3.59 -12.28 -31.31
C ALA A 129 -3.65 -13.50 -32.24
N ALA A 130 -4.83 -13.80 -32.79
CA ALA A 130 -5.04 -14.95 -33.68
C ALA A 130 -4.32 -14.83 -35.04
N GLU A 131 -3.80 -13.65 -35.39
CA GLU A 131 -2.91 -13.43 -36.52
C GLU A 131 -1.46 -13.36 -36.01
N ALA A 132 -0.81 -14.52 -36.01
CA ALA A 132 0.63 -14.63 -35.87
C ALA A 132 1.28 -14.19 -37.20
N ASP A 133 1.42 -12.89 -37.40
CA ASP A 133 2.36 -12.37 -38.40
C ASP A 133 3.79 -12.74 -37.97
N ALA A 134 4.67 -12.92 -38.95
CA ALA A 134 6.01 -13.55 -38.87
C ALA A 134 7.04 -12.91 -37.90
N THR A 135 6.61 -12.03 -37.01
CA THR A 135 7.36 -11.46 -35.89
C THR A 135 6.74 -12.00 -34.60
N GLY A 136 7.20 -13.17 -34.12
CA GLY A 136 6.62 -13.89 -32.99
C GLY A 136 6.24 -12.97 -31.82
N GLN A 137 4.94 -12.85 -31.54
CA GLN A 137 4.46 -12.02 -30.44
C GLN A 137 4.93 -12.62 -29.12
N ALA A 138 5.67 -11.84 -28.34
CA ALA A 138 6.09 -12.24 -27.00
C ALA A 138 4.85 -12.45 -26.13
N LEU A 139 4.73 -13.63 -25.52
CA LEU A 139 3.70 -13.91 -24.53
C LEU A 139 3.91 -12.95 -23.36
N SER A 140 2.82 -12.33 -22.93
CA SER A 140 2.90 -11.41 -21.80
C SER A 140 1.77 -11.63 -20.81
N LYS A 141 2.07 -11.39 -19.54
CA LYS A 141 1.05 -11.36 -18.50
C LYS A 141 1.27 -10.14 -17.64
N THR A 142 0.24 -9.30 -17.59
CA THR A 142 0.23 -8.07 -16.81
C THR A 142 -0.50 -8.29 -15.50
N PHE A 143 0.16 -8.03 -14.37
CA PHE A 143 -0.45 -7.96 -13.06
C PHE A 143 -0.70 -6.50 -12.67
N TYR A 144 -1.92 -6.21 -12.22
CA TYR A 144 -2.28 -4.94 -11.63
C TYR A 144 -2.21 -5.08 -10.12
N LEU A 145 -1.24 -4.39 -9.51
CA LEU A 145 -0.96 -4.42 -8.09
C LEU A 145 -1.42 -3.11 -7.46
N ILE A 146 -2.03 -3.22 -6.28
CA ILE A 146 -2.44 -2.08 -5.48
C ILE A 146 -1.63 -2.08 -4.18
N PHE A 147 -0.95 -0.96 -3.95
CA PHE A 147 -0.27 -0.66 -2.70
C PHE A 147 -1.11 0.37 -1.94
N THR A 148 -1.54 0.01 -0.74
CA THR A 148 -2.32 0.89 0.14
C THR A 148 -1.52 1.20 1.39
N GLY A 149 -1.17 2.47 1.59
CA GLY A 149 -0.43 2.95 2.74
C GLY A 149 -1.13 4.12 3.42
N MET A 150 -0.46 4.71 4.41
CA MET A 150 -0.96 5.86 5.15
C MET A 150 0.18 6.82 5.50
N ILE A 151 -0.13 8.11 5.48
CA ILE A 151 0.75 9.17 5.97
C ILE A 151 0.25 9.55 7.36
N THR A 152 1.14 9.50 8.33
CA THR A 152 0.83 9.77 9.74
C THR A 152 1.46 11.06 10.23
N THR A 153 0.83 11.67 11.22
CA THR A 153 1.37 12.81 11.98
C THR A 153 1.23 12.51 13.46
N GLU A 154 2.27 12.80 14.23
CA GLU A 154 2.25 12.65 15.69
C GLU A 154 2.04 14.01 16.35
N ASN A 155 1.06 14.08 17.25
CA ASN A 155 0.81 15.28 18.06
C ASN A 155 0.91 14.92 19.54
N GLU A 156 1.60 15.76 20.31
CA GLU A 156 1.61 15.66 21.77
C GLU A 156 0.37 16.34 22.34
N ILE A 157 -0.39 15.63 23.18
CA ILE A 157 -1.62 16.13 23.79
C ILE A 157 -1.45 16.11 25.31
N PRO A 158 -1.65 17.24 26.00
CA PRO A 158 -1.62 17.27 27.47
C PRO A 158 -2.81 16.50 28.05
N LEU A 159 -2.57 15.78 29.14
CA LEU A 159 -3.60 15.12 29.93
C LEU A 159 -4.29 16.14 30.83
N ILE A 160 -5.60 16.02 30.97
CA ILE A 160 -6.33 16.70 32.03
C ILE A 160 -6.05 15.93 33.32
N THR A 161 -5.23 16.50 34.19
CA THR A 161 -4.81 15.88 35.46
C THR A 161 -5.69 16.31 36.64
N SER A 162 -6.41 17.43 36.51
CA SER A 162 -7.33 17.94 37.53
C SER A 162 -8.59 18.52 36.90
N VAL A 163 -9.74 18.19 37.47
CA VAL A 163 -11.05 18.76 37.07
C VAL A 163 -11.71 19.34 38.32
N THR A 164 -12.01 20.63 38.30
CA THR A 164 -12.83 21.28 39.33
C THR A 164 -14.29 21.16 38.91
N ILE A 165 -15.09 20.42 39.69
CA ILE A 165 -16.53 20.26 39.44
C ILE A 165 -17.28 21.21 40.38
N THR A 166 -18.04 22.15 39.81
CA THR A 166 -18.94 23.03 40.57
C THR A 166 -20.37 22.54 40.37
N PRO A 167 -20.98 21.87 41.36
CA PRO A 167 -22.36 21.42 41.25
C PRO A 167 -23.34 22.59 41.44
N GLU A 168 -24.34 22.68 40.56
CA GLU A 168 -25.50 23.56 40.76
C GLU A 168 -26.68 22.71 41.21
N TYR A 169 -27.26 23.06 42.36
CA TYR A 169 -28.48 22.44 42.89
C TYR A 169 -29.65 23.38 42.63
N ARG A 170 -30.68 22.87 41.97
CA ARG A 170 -31.97 23.55 41.85
C ARG A 170 -32.89 22.95 42.91
N GLU A 171 -33.29 23.75 43.89
CA GLU A 171 -34.29 23.33 44.87
C GLU A 171 -35.60 23.03 44.15
N ALA A 172 -36.22 21.88 44.46
CA ALA A 172 -37.55 21.56 43.98
C ALA A 172 -38.52 22.51 44.68
N SER A 173 -39.16 23.41 43.91
CA SER A 173 -40.20 24.29 44.40
C SER A 173 -41.33 23.43 44.99
N ASN A 174 -41.51 23.47 46.31
CA ASN A 174 -42.75 23.00 46.92
C ASN A 174 -43.81 24.06 46.65
N GLU A 175 -44.53 23.93 45.53
CA GLU A 175 -45.82 24.58 45.37
C GLU A 175 -46.77 23.94 46.39
N GLN A 176 -46.83 24.53 47.59
CA GLN A 176 -47.87 24.23 48.56
C GLN A 176 -49.17 24.82 48.04
N GLU A 177 -50.11 23.94 47.68
CA GLU A 177 -51.52 24.24 47.47
C GLU A 177 -52.03 25.12 48.63
N GLN A 178 -52.55 26.31 48.31
CA GLN A 178 -53.45 27.03 49.20
C GLN A 178 -54.87 26.89 48.63
N ASP A 179 -55.70 26.18 49.41
CA ASP A 179 -57.15 26.07 49.31
C ASP A 179 -57.85 27.44 49.33
#